data_AF-A0A2N3AV76-F1
#
_entry.id   AF-A0A2N3AV76-F1
#
_cell.length_a   1.000
_cell.length_b   1.000
_cell.length_c   1.000
_cell.angle_alpha   90.00
_cell.angle_beta   90.00
_cell.angle_gamma   90.00
#
_symmetry.space_group_name_H-M   'P 1'
#
loop_
_entity.id
_entity.type
_entity.pdbx_description
1 polymer ?
#
loop_
_entity_poly.entity_id
_entity_poly.type
_entity_poly.pdbx_seq_one_letter_code
_entity_poly.pdbx_strand_id
1 'polypeptide(L)'
;MRRPILTAGRPEPLGASLDATGANFAVFSHHASAIELCLFSPDGAREIARLPLPERTGAIWHGHVKGLKAGALYGFRAHGVWAPDQGHRFNPAKLLLDPYARGYAGVFDPLSPLLFGHDPAKGDAIASPTDSAPALPKCVLTAAPPPVPAKERPRTPWERTVFYEAHPKGLTMRHPGVPEALRGTYEALGCPAILDHLRDLGVTAVELLPVHALMDDDRLLRMGLSNYWGYNTIGFFAPEQRYFGPNGAKGLRETIRALHGAGIEVILDVVYNHTAEGDQRGPTLSFRGLDNASYYRLQQGGARRYVNDTGCGNTLNTGHPFVLRMVLDSLRWWVQAYGVDGFRFDLATALAREEHGFDCHGGFLDALRQDPVLAEVKLIAEPWDIGPGGYRLGGFPAPFAEWNDAFRDAARKFWRREPHAAQGLAERLLGSAGLFDGAGRRAWSSV
;
A
#
# COMPACT_ATOMS: atom_id res chain seq x y z
N MET A 1 -5.89 34.46 -14.82
CA MET A 1 -4.70 33.61 -14.57
C MET A 1 -4.11 33.21 -15.92
N ARG A 2 -2.78 33.27 -16.10
CA ARG A 2 -2.15 32.75 -17.32
C ARG A 2 -2.35 31.24 -17.36
N ARG A 3 -2.71 30.70 -18.54
CA ARG A 3 -2.87 29.26 -18.75
C ARG A 3 -1.55 28.55 -18.42
N PRO A 4 -1.55 27.42 -17.69
CA PRO A 4 -0.32 26.68 -17.40
C PRO A 4 0.39 26.30 -18.69
N ILE A 5 1.73 26.38 -18.69
CA ILE A 5 2.55 25.98 -19.83
C ILE A 5 2.93 24.52 -19.64
N LEU A 6 2.43 23.66 -20.53
CA LEU A 6 2.68 22.22 -20.57
C LEU A 6 3.67 21.90 -21.71
N THR A 7 4.68 21.09 -21.43
CA THR A 7 5.66 20.59 -22.41
C THR A 7 5.76 19.06 -22.34
N ALA A 8 6.57 18.45 -23.20
CA ALA A 8 6.72 17.00 -23.34
C ALA A 8 7.05 16.26 -22.04
N GLY A 9 7.84 16.86 -21.14
CA GLY A 9 8.30 16.18 -19.92
C GLY A 9 9.10 14.90 -20.22
N ARG A 10 9.03 13.93 -19.31
CA ARG A 10 9.73 12.65 -19.37
C ARG A 10 8.85 11.51 -18.85
N PRO A 11 8.99 10.28 -19.37
CA PRO A 11 8.25 9.12 -18.88
C PRO A 11 8.72 8.63 -17.50
N GLU A 12 9.81 9.19 -16.97
CA GLU A 12 10.41 8.79 -15.70
C GLU A 12 10.81 10.00 -14.85
N PRO A 13 10.73 9.89 -13.51
CA PRO A 13 10.12 8.78 -12.76
C PRO A 13 8.59 8.79 -12.86
N LEU A 14 7.95 7.64 -12.65
CA LEU A 14 6.49 7.54 -12.48
C LEU A 14 5.98 8.38 -11.29
N GLY A 15 4.75 8.86 -11.42
CA GLY A 15 4.11 9.82 -10.52
C GLY A 15 4.43 11.28 -10.85
N ALA A 16 4.21 12.15 -9.86
CA ALA A 16 4.56 13.56 -9.95
C ALA A 16 5.90 13.86 -9.27
N SER A 17 6.82 14.50 -9.99
CA SER A 17 8.15 14.86 -9.50
C SER A 17 8.46 16.34 -9.73
N LEU A 18 8.91 17.02 -8.67
CA LEU A 18 9.37 18.40 -8.73
C LEU A 18 10.78 18.50 -9.30
N ASP A 19 11.02 19.53 -10.10
CA ASP A 19 12.35 19.96 -10.52
C ASP A 19 12.53 21.48 -10.38
N ALA A 20 13.68 22.00 -10.81
CA ALA A 20 14.01 23.42 -10.70
C ALA A 20 13.02 24.35 -11.44
N THR A 21 12.32 23.83 -12.45
CA THR A 21 11.51 24.62 -13.39
C THR A 21 10.00 24.41 -13.23
N GLY A 22 9.57 23.34 -12.54
CA GLY A 22 8.16 23.00 -12.36
C GLY A 22 7.99 21.58 -11.87
N ALA A 23 7.06 20.83 -12.49
CA ALA A 23 6.81 19.44 -12.15
C ALA A 23 6.60 18.57 -13.40
N ASN A 24 7.22 17.40 -13.39
CA ASN A 24 7.00 16.34 -14.36
C ASN A 24 5.93 15.37 -13.83
N PHE A 25 4.99 14.98 -14.68
CA PHE A 25 3.99 13.96 -14.41
C PHE A 25 4.20 12.80 -15.37
N ALA A 26 4.24 11.57 -14.85
CA ALA A 26 4.30 10.35 -15.65
C ALA A 26 3.36 9.32 -15.05
N VAL A 27 2.41 8.80 -15.84
CA VAL A 27 1.38 7.87 -15.35
C VAL A 27 1.21 6.72 -16.32
N PHE A 28 1.19 5.50 -15.77
CA PHE A 28 0.98 4.30 -16.55
C PHE A 28 -0.51 4.15 -16.92
N SER A 29 -0.75 3.89 -18.20
CA SER A 29 -1.99 3.31 -18.71
C SER A 29 -1.74 2.75 -20.11
N HIS A 30 -1.92 1.44 -20.26
CA HIS A 30 -1.77 0.76 -21.54
C HIS A 30 -2.99 1.01 -22.43
N HIS A 31 -4.19 0.97 -21.85
CA HIS A 31 -5.46 0.96 -22.58
C HIS A 31 -6.15 2.33 -22.68
N ALA A 32 -5.66 3.38 -22.01
CA ALA A 32 -6.21 4.72 -22.18
C ALA A 32 -6.01 5.22 -23.62
N SER A 33 -7.00 5.98 -24.12
CA SER A 33 -6.90 6.73 -25.37
C SER A 33 -6.39 8.16 -25.15
N ALA A 34 -6.55 8.70 -23.95
CA ALA A 34 -5.95 9.96 -23.51
C ALA A 34 -5.92 10.04 -21.98
N ILE A 35 -4.99 10.81 -21.44
CA ILE A 35 -4.96 11.18 -20.02
C ILE A 35 -4.88 12.69 -19.88
N GLU A 36 -5.73 13.25 -19.03
CA GLU A 36 -5.75 14.67 -18.69
C GLU A 36 -5.28 14.87 -17.24
N LEU A 37 -4.26 15.71 -17.06
CA LEU A 37 -3.86 16.24 -15.77
C LEU A 37 -4.83 17.35 -15.35
N CYS A 38 -5.47 17.19 -14.21
CA CYS A 38 -6.36 18.17 -13.61
C CYS A 38 -5.61 18.86 -12.46
N LEU A 39 -5.53 20.20 -12.49
CA LEU A 39 -4.95 21.02 -11.43
C LEU A 39 -6.05 21.73 -10.66
N PHE A 40 -5.89 21.86 -9.35
CA PHE A 40 -6.90 22.45 -8.46
C PHE A 40 -6.39 23.70 -7.74
N SER A 41 -7.33 24.52 -7.28
CA SER A 41 -7.06 25.61 -6.35
C SER A 41 -6.44 25.09 -5.04
N PRO A 42 -5.73 25.92 -4.26
CA PRO A 42 -5.07 25.49 -3.03
C PRO A 42 -6.00 24.84 -1.98
N ASP A 43 -7.29 25.20 -1.99
CA ASP A 43 -8.33 24.59 -1.15
C ASP A 43 -8.92 23.28 -1.73
N GLY A 44 -8.49 22.88 -2.93
CA GLY A 44 -8.97 21.69 -3.63
C GLY A 44 -10.38 21.79 -4.21
N ALA A 45 -11.06 22.94 -4.03
CA ALA A 45 -12.48 23.09 -4.33
C ALA A 45 -12.78 23.31 -5.82
N ARG A 46 -11.86 23.94 -6.57
CA ARG A 46 -12.07 24.30 -7.98
C ARG A 46 -10.97 23.74 -8.87
N GLU A 47 -11.36 23.05 -9.95
CA GLU A 47 -10.46 22.70 -11.04
C GLU A 47 -10.03 24.00 -11.76
N ILE A 48 -8.75 24.34 -11.71
CA ILE A 48 -8.19 25.57 -12.30
C ILE A 48 -7.58 25.33 -13.68
N ALA A 49 -7.24 24.09 -14.01
CA ALA A 49 -6.80 23.69 -15.34
C ALA A 49 -7.03 22.21 -15.58
N ARG A 50 -7.30 21.87 -16.84
CA ARG A 50 -7.31 20.51 -17.37
C ARG A 50 -6.41 20.47 -18.59
N LEU A 51 -5.42 19.58 -18.55
CA LEU A 51 -4.28 19.59 -19.45
C LEU A 51 -4.11 18.17 -20.02
N PRO A 52 -4.41 17.92 -21.31
CA PRO A 52 -4.12 16.63 -21.92
C PRO A 52 -2.60 16.40 -21.92
N LEU A 53 -2.15 15.27 -21.38
CA LEU A 53 -0.72 14.92 -21.39
C LEU A 53 -0.26 14.78 -22.85
N PRO A 54 0.79 15.51 -23.27
CA PRO A 54 1.11 15.67 -24.68
C PRO A 54 1.82 14.44 -25.27
N GLU A 55 2.50 13.66 -24.44
CA GLU A 55 3.39 12.60 -24.90
C GLU A 55 3.06 11.25 -24.26
N ARG A 56 3.38 10.19 -24.99
CA ARG A 56 3.28 8.80 -24.54
C ARG A 56 4.49 8.02 -25.00
N THR A 57 5.31 7.56 -24.06
CA THR A 57 6.42 6.63 -24.34
C THR A 57 6.02 5.23 -23.87
N GLY A 58 5.79 4.31 -24.81
CA GLY A 58 5.26 2.98 -24.49
C GLY A 58 3.86 3.06 -23.87
N ALA A 59 3.69 2.60 -22.64
CA ALA A 59 2.43 2.69 -21.88
C ALA A 59 2.43 3.80 -20.82
N ILE A 60 3.40 4.72 -20.87
CA ILE A 60 3.52 5.82 -19.91
C ILE A 60 3.15 7.14 -20.59
N TRP A 61 2.12 7.80 -20.08
CA TRP A 61 1.69 9.14 -20.48
C TRP A 61 2.43 10.17 -19.64
N HIS A 62 2.96 11.22 -20.27
CA HIS A 62 3.76 12.19 -19.53
C HIS A 62 3.70 13.61 -20.08
N GLY A 63 4.06 14.55 -19.20
CA GLY A 63 4.13 15.98 -19.49
C GLY A 63 4.77 16.75 -18.34
N HIS A 64 5.29 17.94 -18.64
CA HIS A 64 5.90 18.83 -17.64
C HIS A 64 5.18 20.17 -17.59
N VAL A 65 4.77 20.58 -16.40
CA VAL A 65 4.10 21.87 -16.16
C VAL A 65 5.07 22.85 -15.51
N LYS A 66 5.38 23.92 -16.23
CA LYS A 66 6.29 24.97 -15.77
C LYS A 66 5.69 25.75 -14.60
N GLY A 67 6.50 26.02 -13.59
CA GLY A 67 6.18 26.90 -12.47
C GLY A 67 5.39 26.27 -11.33
N LEU A 68 4.99 25.00 -11.43
CA LEU A 68 4.38 24.29 -10.30
C LEU A 68 5.38 24.16 -9.13
N LYS A 69 4.83 24.14 -7.91
CA LYS A 69 5.56 24.08 -6.65
C LYS A 69 4.97 23.00 -5.75
N ALA A 70 5.74 22.57 -4.75
CA ALA A 70 5.24 21.69 -3.71
C ALA A 70 3.95 22.24 -3.09
N GLY A 71 2.99 21.36 -2.80
CA GLY A 71 1.66 21.72 -2.33
C GLY A 71 0.62 21.92 -3.44
N ALA A 72 1.02 21.93 -4.72
CA ALA A 72 0.06 21.95 -5.82
C ALA A 72 -0.83 20.71 -5.77
N LEU A 73 -2.15 20.92 -5.94
CA LEU A 73 -3.15 19.87 -5.89
C LEU A 73 -3.51 19.41 -7.30
N TYR A 74 -3.54 18.10 -7.50
CA TYR A 74 -3.79 17.51 -8.81
C TYR A 74 -4.59 16.20 -8.74
N GLY A 75 -5.01 15.73 -9.91
CA GLY A 75 -5.51 14.40 -10.17
C GLY A 75 -5.53 14.13 -11.67
N PHE A 76 -6.01 12.98 -12.08
CA PHE A 76 -6.10 12.59 -13.49
C PHE A 76 -7.54 12.34 -13.94
N ARG A 77 -7.78 12.46 -15.23
CA ARG A 77 -8.94 11.87 -15.91
C ARG A 77 -8.43 11.02 -17.06
N ALA A 78 -8.89 9.78 -17.13
CA ALA A 78 -8.51 8.85 -18.18
C ALA A 78 -9.68 8.62 -19.13
N HIS A 79 -9.38 8.72 -20.42
CA HIS A 79 -10.30 8.43 -21.50
C HIS A 79 -9.99 7.06 -22.06
N GLY A 80 -11.02 6.34 -22.50
CA GLY A 80 -10.89 5.01 -23.06
C GLY A 80 -12.24 4.36 -23.23
N VAL A 81 -12.22 3.07 -23.58
CA VAL A 81 -13.45 2.32 -23.82
C VAL A 81 -14.12 1.97 -22.49
N TRP A 82 -15.42 2.26 -22.38
CA TRP A 82 -16.27 1.66 -21.36
C TRP A 82 -16.88 0.37 -21.92
N ALA A 83 -16.24 -0.76 -21.64
CA ALA A 83 -16.72 -2.09 -22.01
C ALA A 83 -16.55 -3.04 -20.82
N PRO A 84 -17.43 -2.95 -19.80
CA PRO A 84 -17.32 -3.77 -18.58
C PRO A 84 -17.23 -5.26 -18.86
N ASP A 85 -17.94 -5.80 -19.86
CA ASP A 85 -17.88 -7.22 -20.21
C ASP A 85 -16.48 -7.68 -20.70
N GLN A 86 -15.66 -6.75 -21.18
CA GLN A 86 -14.26 -6.98 -21.57
C GLN A 86 -13.27 -6.49 -20.50
N GLY A 87 -13.76 -6.06 -19.34
CA GLY A 87 -12.93 -5.56 -18.25
C GLY A 87 -12.46 -4.10 -18.41
N HIS A 88 -12.87 -3.37 -19.45
CA HIS A 88 -12.52 -1.95 -19.61
C HIS A 88 -13.54 -1.04 -18.91
N ARG A 89 -13.06 -0.18 -18.01
CA ARG A 89 -13.91 0.66 -17.13
C ARG A 89 -13.51 2.13 -17.13
N PHE A 90 -13.03 2.64 -18.26
CA PHE A 90 -12.66 4.04 -18.40
C PHE A 90 -13.87 4.97 -18.31
N ASN A 91 -13.83 5.92 -17.39
CA ASN A 91 -14.87 6.93 -17.26
C ASN A 91 -14.24 8.31 -16.95
N PRO A 92 -14.12 9.21 -17.95
CA PRO A 92 -13.47 10.50 -17.77
C PRO A 92 -14.27 11.48 -16.89
N ALA A 93 -15.54 11.18 -16.58
CA ALA A 93 -16.28 11.93 -15.56
C ALA A 93 -15.71 11.73 -14.15
N LYS A 94 -14.95 10.66 -13.93
CA LYS A 94 -14.31 10.38 -12.66
C LYS A 94 -12.92 11.01 -12.60
N LEU A 95 -12.70 11.86 -11.59
CA LEU A 95 -11.36 12.24 -11.18
C LEU A 95 -10.68 10.99 -10.58
N LEU A 96 -9.39 10.84 -10.84
CA LEU A 96 -8.59 9.70 -10.44
C LEU A 96 -7.36 10.16 -9.65
N LEU A 97 -7.03 9.41 -8.62
CA LEU A 97 -5.78 9.58 -7.88
C LEU A 97 -4.62 9.06 -8.72
N ASP A 98 -3.45 9.66 -8.52
CA ASP A 98 -2.19 9.13 -8.99
C ASP A 98 -1.77 7.93 -8.13
N PRO A 99 -1.54 6.74 -8.71
CA PRO A 99 -1.05 5.56 -7.99
C PRO A 99 0.28 5.78 -7.26
N TYR A 100 1.07 6.77 -7.70
CA TYR A 100 2.35 7.17 -7.13
C TYR A 100 2.25 8.44 -6.26
N ALA A 101 1.04 8.89 -5.91
CA ALA A 101 0.85 10.03 -5.03
C ALA A 101 1.47 9.77 -3.65
N ARG A 102 2.26 10.74 -3.17
CA ARG A 102 2.95 10.69 -1.87
C ARG A 102 2.18 11.41 -0.76
N GLY A 103 0.97 11.86 -1.04
CA GLY A 103 0.11 12.56 -0.10
C GLY A 103 -1.20 12.98 -0.76
N TYR A 104 -2.21 13.20 0.08
CA TYR A 104 -3.55 13.60 -0.33
C TYR A 104 -4.00 14.86 0.43
N ALA A 105 -4.91 15.63 -0.16
CA ALA A 105 -5.55 16.79 0.46
C ALA A 105 -7.06 16.63 0.40
N GLY A 106 -7.72 16.73 1.56
CA GLY A 106 -9.13 16.41 1.73
C GLY A 106 -9.32 15.07 2.42
N VAL A 107 -10.58 14.69 2.61
CA VAL A 107 -10.98 13.41 3.22
C VAL A 107 -11.73 12.61 2.17
N PHE A 108 -11.55 11.30 2.15
CA PHE A 108 -12.40 10.42 1.35
C PHE A 108 -13.84 10.51 1.87
N ASP A 109 -14.81 10.61 0.96
CA ASP A 109 -16.23 10.40 1.29
C ASP A 109 -16.72 9.10 0.62
N PRO A 110 -16.50 7.92 1.25
CA PRO A 110 -16.84 6.63 0.64
C PRO A 110 -18.32 6.43 0.38
N LEU A 111 -19.18 7.18 1.08
CA LEU A 111 -20.63 7.10 0.92
C LEU A 111 -21.12 7.92 -0.28
N SER A 112 -20.26 8.76 -0.86
CA SER A 112 -20.64 9.61 -1.97
C SER A 112 -20.95 8.79 -3.23
N PRO A 113 -22.17 8.88 -3.78
CA PRO A 113 -22.52 8.18 -5.02
C PRO A 113 -21.71 8.70 -6.23
N LEU A 114 -21.04 9.86 -6.09
CA LEU A 114 -20.21 10.46 -7.14
C LEU A 114 -18.99 9.60 -7.47
N LEU A 115 -18.47 8.85 -6.49
CA LEU A 115 -17.25 8.05 -6.63
C LEU A 115 -17.44 6.79 -7.49
N PHE A 116 -18.67 6.40 -7.81
CA PHE A 116 -18.92 5.21 -8.61
C PHE A 116 -18.80 5.54 -10.11
N GLY A 117 -17.91 4.82 -10.80
CA GLY A 117 -17.76 4.87 -12.26
C GLY A 117 -19.00 4.45 -13.03
N HIS A 118 -19.85 3.64 -12.42
CA HIS A 118 -21.11 3.16 -12.98
C HIS A 118 -22.32 3.81 -12.29
N ASP A 119 -23.50 3.66 -12.88
CA ASP A 119 -24.77 4.05 -12.27
C ASP A 119 -25.18 3.01 -11.20
N PRO A 120 -25.13 3.34 -9.89
CA PRO A 120 -25.42 2.37 -8.84
C PRO A 120 -26.86 1.84 -8.86
N ALA A 121 -27.80 2.60 -9.44
CA ALA A 121 -29.21 2.20 -9.55
C ALA A 121 -29.47 1.27 -10.74
N LYS A 122 -28.64 1.34 -11.79
CA LYS A 122 -28.82 0.53 -13.02
C LYS A 122 -27.77 -0.58 -13.18
N GLY A 123 -26.77 -0.62 -12.30
CA GLY A 123 -25.73 -1.65 -12.26
C GLY A 123 -24.44 -1.27 -12.99
N ASP A 124 -23.42 -2.14 -12.88
CA ASP A 124 -22.03 -1.86 -13.29
C ASP A 124 -21.78 -1.87 -14.81
N ALA A 125 -22.84 -2.03 -15.62
CA ALA A 125 -22.77 -2.00 -17.09
C ALA A 125 -22.88 -0.57 -17.65
N ILE A 126 -23.51 0.35 -16.93
CA ILE A 126 -23.81 1.70 -17.41
C ILE A 126 -22.86 2.69 -16.75
N ALA A 127 -22.10 3.44 -17.55
CA ALA A 127 -21.21 4.49 -17.05
C ALA A 127 -22.01 5.64 -16.42
N SER A 128 -21.59 6.11 -15.25
CA SER A 128 -22.15 7.30 -14.61
C SER A 128 -21.54 8.57 -15.22
N PRO A 129 -22.34 9.54 -15.71
CA PRO A 129 -21.83 10.78 -16.30
C PRO A 129 -21.40 11.82 -15.25
N THR A 130 -21.63 11.56 -13.96
CA THR A 130 -21.49 12.56 -12.90
C THR A 130 -20.03 12.79 -12.53
N ASP A 131 -19.64 14.06 -12.36
CA ASP A 131 -18.30 14.43 -11.93
C ASP A 131 -18.02 13.99 -10.48
N SER A 132 -16.91 13.28 -10.27
CA SER A 132 -16.46 12.84 -8.92
C SER A 132 -15.50 13.80 -8.23
N ALA A 133 -15.00 14.84 -8.92
CA ALA A 133 -14.00 15.76 -8.37
C ALA A 133 -14.38 16.39 -7.01
N PRO A 134 -15.65 16.74 -6.72
CA PRO A 134 -16.02 17.27 -5.41
C PRO A 134 -15.90 16.27 -4.24
N ALA A 135 -16.00 14.97 -4.52
CA ALA A 135 -16.03 13.92 -3.48
C ALA A 135 -14.69 13.19 -3.30
N LEU A 136 -13.76 13.32 -4.24
CA LEU A 136 -12.45 12.68 -4.18
C LEU A 136 -11.40 13.64 -3.59
N PRO A 137 -10.54 13.22 -2.64
CA PRO A 137 -9.39 14.01 -2.24
C PRO A 137 -8.44 14.23 -3.43
N LYS A 138 -7.62 15.28 -3.35
CA LYS A 138 -6.65 15.61 -4.40
C LYS A 138 -5.28 15.05 -4.06
N CYS A 139 -4.54 14.60 -5.05
CA CYS A 139 -3.12 14.28 -4.88
C CYS A 139 -2.33 15.56 -4.59
N VAL A 140 -1.33 15.45 -3.72
CA VAL A 140 -0.46 16.57 -3.35
C VAL A 140 0.89 16.37 -4.01
N LEU A 141 1.32 17.37 -4.79
CA LEU A 141 2.68 17.43 -5.30
C LEU A 141 3.65 17.67 -4.15
N THR A 142 4.49 16.69 -3.82
CA THR A 142 5.45 16.78 -2.71
C THR A 142 6.88 16.75 -3.21
N ALA A 143 7.77 17.42 -2.48
CA ALA A 143 9.20 17.25 -2.69
C ALA A 143 9.64 15.89 -2.13
N ALA A 144 10.46 15.16 -2.89
CA ALA A 144 11.08 13.94 -2.37
C ALA A 144 12.02 14.31 -1.21
N PRO A 145 11.92 13.64 -0.05
CA PRO A 145 12.94 13.77 0.97
C PRO A 145 14.27 13.19 0.48
N PRO A 146 15.42 13.63 1.03
CA PRO A 146 16.69 12.95 0.80
C PRO A 146 16.60 11.51 1.32
N PRO A 147 17.25 10.52 0.68
CA PRO A 147 17.27 9.15 1.18
C PRO A 147 17.86 9.04 2.60
N VAL A 148 17.33 8.13 3.41
CA VAL A 148 17.89 7.77 4.72
C VAL A 148 19.14 6.90 4.52
N PRO A 149 20.31 7.28 5.05
CA PRO A 149 21.52 6.49 4.92
C PRO A 149 21.41 5.11 5.58
N ALA A 150 21.88 4.07 4.87
CA ALA A 150 21.87 2.68 5.34
C ALA A 150 22.53 2.45 6.71
N LYS A 151 23.56 3.25 7.05
CA LYS A 151 24.29 3.20 8.33
C LYS A 151 23.49 3.71 9.53
N GLU A 152 22.38 4.41 9.30
CA GLU A 152 21.53 4.96 10.36
C GLU A 152 20.47 3.95 10.82
N ARG A 153 20.35 2.79 10.16
CA ARG A 153 19.39 1.73 10.47
C ARG A 153 19.97 0.73 11.49
N PRO A 154 19.21 0.26 12.49
CA PRO A 154 19.72 -0.64 13.54
C PRO A 154 20.28 -1.98 13.04
N ARG A 155 19.63 -2.59 12.03
CA ARG A 155 20.02 -3.89 11.44
C ARG A 155 20.20 -5.00 12.48
N THR A 156 19.22 -5.15 13.37
CA THR A 156 19.22 -6.22 14.38
C THR A 156 19.26 -7.58 13.67
N PRO A 157 20.19 -8.48 13.99
CA PRO A 157 20.23 -9.82 13.41
C PRO A 157 18.93 -10.59 13.66
N TRP A 158 18.52 -11.43 12.71
CA TRP A 158 17.28 -12.21 12.80
C TRP A 158 17.20 -13.05 14.07
N GLU A 159 18.28 -13.71 14.46
CA GLU A 159 18.36 -14.55 15.66
C GLU A 159 18.27 -13.77 16.99
N ARG A 160 18.29 -12.43 16.93
CA ARG A 160 18.11 -11.53 18.08
C ARG A 160 16.85 -10.68 17.96
N THR A 161 16.05 -10.89 16.91
CA THR A 161 14.88 -10.06 16.65
C THR A 161 13.72 -10.47 17.55
N VAL A 162 13.12 -9.48 18.22
CA VAL A 162 11.87 -9.61 18.97
C VAL A 162 10.90 -8.57 18.45
N PHE A 163 9.83 -9.04 17.80
CA PHE A 163 8.79 -8.20 17.22
C PHE A 163 7.78 -7.71 18.26
N TYR A 164 7.30 -6.49 18.08
CA TYR A 164 6.19 -5.90 18.82
C TYR A 164 5.16 -5.35 17.84
N GLU A 165 4.11 -6.12 17.57
CA GLU A 165 2.99 -5.68 16.74
C GLU A 165 2.20 -4.57 17.45
N ALA A 166 2.06 -3.42 16.80
CA ALA A 166 1.41 -2.25 17.36
C ALA A 166 0.56 -1.50 16.35
N HIS A 167 -0.57 -0.99 16.82
CA HIS A 167 -1.38 -0.06 16.04
C HIS A 167 -0.84 1.37 16.20
N PRO A 168 -0.59 2.14 15.12
CA PRO A 168 -0.07 3.52 15.19
C PRO A 168 -0.86 4.44 16.14
N LYS A 169 -2.20 4.38 16.05
CA LYS A 169 -3.12 5.03 16.98
C LYS A 169 -3.22 4.36 18.36
N GLY A 170 -3.54 3.07 18.40
CA GLY A 170 -3.92 2.36 19.63
C GLY A 170 -2.85 2.35 20.72
N LEU A 171 -1.58 2.22 20.34
CA LEU A 171 -0.46 2.09 21.29
C LEU A 171 -0.39 3.28 22.26
N THR A 172 -0.67 4.49 21.78
CA THR A 172 -0.41 5.73 22.53
C THR A 172 -1.67 6.51 22.90
N MET A 173 -2.83 6.16 22.34
CA MET A 173 -4.08 6.94 22.48
C MET A 173 -4.49 7.21 23.94
N ARG A 174 -4.17 6.29 24.87
CA ARG A 174 -4.50 6.43 26.31
C ARG A 174 -3.27 6.51 27.20
N HIS A 175 -2.08 6.70 26.64
CA HIS A 175 -0.84 6.64 27.40
C HIS A 175 -0.64 7.95 28.21
N PRO A 176 -0.52 7.89 29.56
CA PRO A 176 -0.47 9.09 30.39
C PRO A 176 0.83 9.89 30.20
N GLY A 177 1.95 9.20 29.91
CA GLY A 177 3.24 9.83 29.63
C GLY A 177 3.38 10.43 28.21
N VAL A 178 2.34 10.34 27.37
CA VAL A 178 2.31 10.97 26.05
C VAL A 178 1.46 12.25 26.12
N PRO A 179 1.98 13.40 25.64
CA PRO A 179 1.21 14.65 25.58
C PRO A 179 -0.13 14.46 24.87
N GLU A 180 -1.21 15.00 25.44
CA GLU A 180 -2.58 14.77 24.94
C GLU A 180 -2.73 15.10 23.45
N ALA A 181 -2.13 16.20 23.00
CA ALA A 181 -2.16 16.63 21.59
C ALA A 181 -1.46 15.68 20.60
N LEU A 182 -0.61 14.76 21.08
CA LEU A 182 0.11 13.80 20.24
C LEU A 182 -0.51 12.40 20.30
N ARG A 183 -1.38 12.10 21.28
CA ARG A 183 -1.89 10.73 21.50
C ARG A 183 -2.52 10.15 20.25
N GLY A 184 -2.10 8.94 19.89
CA GLY A 184 -2.56 8.22 18.72
C GLY A 184 -2.06 8.74 17.37
N THR A 185 -1.00 9.56 17.37
CA THR A 185 -0.31 10.03 16.17
C THR A 185 1.03 9.32 15.99
N TYR A 186 1.64 9.45 14.81
CA TYR A 186 2.98 8.94 14.55
C TYR A 186 4.02 9.54 15.50
N GLU A 187 3.96 10.84 15.77
CA GLU A 187 4.88 11.56 16.65
C GLU A 187 4.83 11.04 18.10
N ALA A 188 3.68 10.52 18.54
CA ALA A 188 3.58 9.91 19.86
C ALA A 188 4.42 8.63 20.02
N LEU A 189 4.64 7.87 18.94
CA LEU A 189 5.47 6.67 18.98
C LEU A 189 6.95 7.00 19.25
N GLY A 190 7.38 8.22 18.88
CA GLY A 190 8.73 8.73 19.14
C GLY A 190 8.88 9.44 20.49
N CYS A 191 7.84 9.49 21.33
CA CYS A 191 7.91 10.14 22.64
C CYS A 191 8.78 9.31 23.60
N PRO A 192 9.55 9.95 24.52
CA PRO A 192 10.44 9.25 25.45
C PRO A 192 9.75 8.13 26.23
N ALA A 193 8.53 8.36 26.73
CA ALA A 193 7.78 7.35 27.48
C ALA A 193 7.50 6.06 26.68
N ILE A 194 7.35 6.16 25.37
CA ILE A 194 7.15 5.00 24.48
C ILE A 194 8.48 4.34 24.16
N LEU A 195 9.51 5.13 23.82
CA LEU A 195 10.85 4.62 23.54
C LEU A 195 11.47 3.90 24.76
N ASP A 196 11.26 4.43 25.96
CA ASP A 196 11.68 3.82 27.22
C ASP A 196 10.93 2.50 27.45
N HIS A 197 9.60 2.51 27.29
CA HIS A 197 8.78 1.31 27.44
C HIS A 197 9.23 0.17 26.51
N LEU A 198 9.46 0.46 25.23
CA LEU A 198 9.87 -0.55 24.25
C LEU A 198 11.27 -1.10 24.58
N ARG A 199 12.20 -0.23 24.99
CA ARG A 199 13.55 -0.65 25.42
C ARG A 199 13.51 -1.51 26.69
N ASP A 200 12.73 -1.10 27.68
CA ASP A 200 12.58 -1.83 28.95
C ASP A 200 11.93 -3.21 28.75
N LEU A 201 10.99 -3.31 27.80
CA LEU A 201 10.39 -4.57 27.40
C LEU A 201 11.38 -5.50 26.66
N GLY A 202 12.45 -4.93 26.09
CA GLY A 202 13.49 -5.66 25.37
C GLY A 202 13.14 -5.98 23.91
N VAL A 203 12.18 -5.26 23.31
CA VAL A 203 11.82 -5.45 21.90
C VAL A 203 12.85 -4.80 21.00
N THR A 204 13.05 -5.36 19.80
CA THR A 204 14.06 -4.87 18.85
C THR A 204 13.46 -4.36 17.55
N ALA A 205 12.22 -4.74 17.25
CA ALA A 205 11.50 -4.32 16.06
C ALA A 205 10.04 -4.05 16.41
N VAL A 206 9.52 -2.90 16.01
CA VAL A 206 8.07 -2.61 16.06
C VAL A 206 7.48 -2.90 14.69
N GLU A 207 6.48 -3.76 14.66
CA GLU A 207 5.67 -4.03 13.46
C GLU A 207 4.41 -3.17 13.53
N LEU A 208 4.33 -2.14 12.68
CA LEU A 208 3.18 -1.26 12.65
C LEU A 208 2.12 -1.83 11.72
N LEU A 209 0.88 -1.94 12.23
CA LEU A 209 -0.31 -2.14 11.40
C LEU A 209 -0.37 -1.09 10.27
N PRO A 210 -1.13 -1.36 9.18
CA PRO A 210 -1.06 -0.61 7.94
C PRO A 210 -1.00 0.92 8.09
N VAL A 211 0.05 1.51 7.52
CA VAL A 211 0.31 2.96 7.51
C VAL A 211 0.10 3.60 6.15
N HIS A 212 -0.16 2.81 5.10
CA HIS A 212 -0.53 3.35 3.79
C HIS A 212 -1.85 4.12 3.89
N ALA A 213 -2.01 5.13 3.04
CA ALA A 213 -3.25 5.87 2.91
C ALA A 213 -4.40 4.93 2.52
N LEU A 214 -5.47 4.99 3.30
CA LEU A 214 -6.55 4.01 3.26
C LEU A 214 -7.91 4.70 3.18
N MET A 215 -8.94 3.90 2.93
CA MET A 215 -10.32 4.35 2.85
C MET A 215 -11.21 3.49 3.74
N ASP A 216 -12.11 4.10 4.48
CA ASP A 216 -13.10 3.36 5.27
C ASP A 216 -14.10 2.66 4.34
N ASP A 217 -14.42 1.40 4.66
CA ASP A 217 -15.41 0.63 3.93
C ASP A 217 -16.82 1.25 4.03
N ASP A 218 -17.54 1.34 2.90
CA ASP A 218 -18.94 1.83 2.85
C ASP A 218 -19.84 1.13 3.88
N ARG A 219 -19.68 -0.20 4.02
CA ARG A 219 -20.46 -0.99 4.99
C ARG A 219 -20.20 -0.55 6.43
N LEU A 220 -18.95 -0.28 6.80
CA LEU A 220 -18.60 0.14 8.16
C LEU A 220 -19.18 1.52 8.45
N LEU A 221 -19.06 2.45 7.51
CA LEU A 221 -19.59 3.80 7.67
C LEU A 221 -21.12 3.81 7.79
N ARG A 222 -21.84 2.98 7.02
CA ARG A 222 -23.30 2.81 7.17
C ARG A 222 -23.71 2.26 8.55
N MET A 223 -22.81 1.57 9.23
CA MET A 223 -23.00 1.07 10.59
C MET A 223 -22.54 2.07 11.67
N GLY A 224 -22.04 3.26 11.28
CA GLY A 224 -21.44 4.21 12.22
C GLY A 224 -20.07 3.76 12.76
N LEU A 225 -19.38 2.86 12.05
CA LEU A 225 -18.06 2.34 12.38
C LEU A 225 -17.00 2.92 11.45
N SER A 226 -15.73 2.65 11.74
CA SER A 226 -14.58 3.01 10.89
C SER A 226 -13.63 1.82 10.76
N ASN A 227 -12.82 1.82 9.70
CA ASN A 227 -11.75 0.86 9.52
C ASN A 227 -10.58 1.25 10.43
N TYR A 228 -10.54 0.58 11.59
CA TYR A 228 -9.52 0.82 12.61
C TYR A 228 -8.16 0.30 12.13
N TRP A 229 -8.07 -0.98 11.77
CA TRP A 229 -6.81 -1.63 11.44
C TRP A 229 -6.13 -1.08 10.19
N GLY A 230 -6.89 -0.67 9.18
CA GLY A 230 -6.35 -0.02 7.98
C GLY A 230 -6.03 -0.93 6.80
N TYR A 231 -6.45 -2.20 6.83
CA TYR A 231 -6.30 -3.15 5.71
C TYR A 231 -7.27 -2.86 4.56
N ASN A 232 -7.24 -1.64 4.02
CA ASN A 232 -8.03 -1.21 2.87
C ASN A 232 -7.33 -0.05 2.13
N THR A 233 -6.16 -0.35 1.58
CA THR A 233 -5.24 0.66 1.01
C THR A 233 -5.75 1.24 -0.31
N ILE A 234 -5.55 2.54 -0.52
CA ILE A 234 -5.76 3.22 -1.81
C ILE A 234 -4.50 3.96 -2.32
N GLY A 235 -3.59 4.34 -1.44
CA GLY A 235 -2.35 5.04 -1.79
C GLY A 235 -1.12 4.37 -1.22
N PHE A 236 -0.37 3.66 -2.06
CA PHE A 236 0.79 2.86 -1.63
C PHE A 236 2.00 3.69 -1.18
N PHE A 237 2.13 4.94 -1.64
CA PHE A 237 3.29 5.80 -1.34
C PHE A 237 3.02 6.88 -0.29
N ALA A 238 1.76 7.04 0.12
CA ALA A 238 1.33 8.09 1.03
C ALA A 238 1.06 7.50 2.43
N PRO A 239 1.56 8.12 3.50
CA PRO A 239 1.18 7.73 4.85
C PRO A 239 -0.26 8.13 5.19
N GLU A 240 -0.91 7.36 6.06
CA GLU A 240 -2.30 7.55 6.49
C GLU A 240 -2.47 8.84 7.30
N GLN A 241 -3.36 9.71 6.82
CA GLN A 241 -3.53 11.06 7.36
C GLN A 241 -4.18 11.08 8.74
N ARG A 242 -5.00 10.08 9.08
CA ARG A 242 -5.65 9.97 10.39
C ARG A 242 -4.68 9.75 11.55
N TYR A 243 -3.43 9.40 11.26
CA TYR A 243 -2.38 9.22 12.26
C TYR A 243 -1.36 10.37 12.26
N PHE A 244 -1.58 11.44 11.48
CA PHE A 244 -0.70 12.61 11.49
C PHE A 244 -0.81 13.38 12.80
N GLY A 245 0.34 13.71 13.38
CA GLY A 245 0.46 14.77 14.37
C GLY A 245 0.77 16.12 13.73
N PRO A 246 1.31 17.07 14.51
CA PRO A 246 1.56 18.44 14.07
C PRO A 246 2.47 18.57 12.84
N ASN A 247 3.36 17.60 12.59
CA ASN A 247 4.32 17.63 11.49
C ASN A 247 3.83 16.88 10.24
N GLY A 248 2.61 16.34 10.26
CA GLY A 248 2.03 15.60 9.15
C GLY A 248 2.89 14.39 8.77
N ALA A 249 3.04 14.15 7.46
CA ALA A 249 3.86 13.05 6.94
C ALA A 249 5.34 13.10 7.39
N LYS A 250 5.88 14.29 7.68
CA LYS A 250 7.26 14.41 8.19
C LYS A 250 7.41 13.81 9.59
N GLY A 251 6.35 13.86 10.39
CA GLY A 251 6.30 13.29 11.74
C GLY A 251 6.60 11.80 11.75
N LEU A 252 6.06 11.04 10.79
CA LEU A 252 6.37 9.60 10.65
C LEU A 252 7.86 9.36 10.42
N ARG A 253 8.48 10.12 9.52
CA ARG A 253 9.92 9.99 9.23
C ARG A 253 10.79 10.35 10.44
N GLU A 254 10.40 11.38 11.18
CA GLU A 254 11.09 11.80 12.41
C GLU A 254 10.95 10.75 13.52
N THR A 255 9.76 10.16 13.66
CA THR A 255 9.49 9.05 14.58
C THR A 255 10.34 7.82 14.26
N ILE A 256 10.43 7.41 13.00
CA ILE A 256 11.27 6.27 12.60
C ILE A 256 12.74 6.54 12.96
N ARG A 257 13.23 7.76 12.72
CA ARG A 257 14.57 8.16 13.17
C ARG A 257 14.73 8.09 14.70
N ALA A 258 13.71 8.48 15.46
CA ALA A 258 13.75 8.39 16.92
C ALA A 258 13.80 6.93 17.41
N LEU A 259 13.02 6.03 16.79
CA LEU A 259 13.07 4.59 17.04
C LEU A 259 14.44 4.01 16.70
N HIS A 260 15.02 4.37 15.55
CA HIS A 260 16.38 3.99 15.17
C HIS A 260 17.43 4.47 16.17
N GLY A 261 17.31 5.71 16.65
CA GLY A 261 18.16 6.25 17.71
C GLY A 261 18.07 5.49 19.04
N ALA A 262 16.94 4.81 19.28
CA ALA A 262 16.73 3.91 20.41
C ALA A 262 17.15 2.45 20.10
N GLY A 263 17.68 2.16 18.90
CA GLY A 263 18.07 0.81 18.47
C GLY A 263 16.90 -0.08 18.06
N ILE A 264 15.73 0.50 17.78
CA ILE A 264 14.50 -0.23 17.44
C ILE A 264 14.23 -0.11 15.94
N GLU A 265 14.08 -1.25 15.28
CA GLU A 265 13.71 -1.34 13.87
C GLU A 265 12.22 -1.07 13.65
N VAL A 266 11.85 -0.62 12.46
CA VAL A 266 10.46 -0.39 12.06
C VAL A 266 10.08 -1.28 10.89
N ILE A 267 9.13 -2.18 11.12
CA ILE A 267 8.56 -3.09 10.13
C ILE A 267 7.16 -2.58 9.80
N LEU A 268 6.84 -2.47 8.52
CA LEU A 268 5.50 -2.07 8.10
C LEU A 268 4.68 -3.28 7.68
N ASP A 269 3.49 -3.41 8.25
CA ASP A 269 2.45 -4.25 7.66
C ASP A 269 1.95 -3.59 6.38
N VAL A 270 2.05 -4.32 5.26
CA VAL A 270 1.77 -3.81 3.92
C VAL A 270 0.73 -4.66 3.21
N VAL A 271 -0.28 -3.95 2.70
CA VAL A 271 -1.35 -4.51 1.88
C VAL A 271 -1.11 -4.12 0.43
N TYR A 272 -0.57 -5.05 -0.35
CA TYR A 272 -0.45 -4.92 -1.81
C TYR A 272 -1.39 -5.85 -2.58
N ASN A 273 -2.05 -6.78 -1.88
CA ASN A 273 -2.80 -7.87 -2.51
C ASN A 273 -4.17 -7.41 -3.03
N HIS A 274 -4.77 -6.37 -2.43
CA HIS A 274 -6.03 -5.75 -2.85
C HIS A 274 -6.01 -4.23 -2.68
N THR A 275 -7.08 -3.57 -3.09
CA THR A 275 -7.28 -2.12 -2.96
C THR A 275 -8.68 -1.78 -2.48
N ALA A 276 -8.85 -0.55 -1.97
CA ALA A 276 -10.13 0.01 -1.56
C ALA A 276 -11.16 0.22 -2.68
N GLU A 277 -10.82 -0.05 -3.93
CA GLU A 277 -11.79 0.02 -5.02
C GLU A 277 -12.76 -1.18 -5.04
N GLY A 278 -12.55 -2.22 -4.22
CA GLY A 278 -13.49 -3.35 -4.07
C GLY A 278 -13.79 -4.12 -5.38
N ASP A 279 -14.96 -4.77 -5.44
CA ASP A 279 -15.42 -5.56 -6.59
C ASP A 279 -15.88 -4.70 -7.78
N GLN A 280 -16.54 -5.27 -8.79
CA GLN A 280 -17.08 -4.53 -9.94
C GLN A 280 -18.08 -3.41 -9.60
N ARG A 281 -18.72 -3.47 -8.42
CA ARG A 281 -19.67 -2.49 -7.90
C ARG A 281 -19.01 -1.51 -6.93
N GLY A 282 -17.73 -1.65 -6.64
CA GLY A 282 -16.98 -0.68 -5.85
C GLY A 282 -16.74 0.65 -6.58
N PRO A 283 -16.14 1.63 -5.88
CA PRO A 283 -15.88 2.95 -6.43
C PRO A 283 -14.80 2.93 -7.51
N THR A 284 -14.68 4.05 -8.24
CA THR A 284 -13.65 4.32 -9.24
C THR A 284 -12.86 5.54 -8.78
N LEU A 285 -11.71 5.27 -8.18
CA LEU A 285 -10.87 6.19 -7.43
C LEU A 285 -9.49 6.36 -8.09
N SER A 286 -8.92 5.29 -8.63
CA SER A 286 -7.53 5.27 -9.12
C SER A 286 -7.34 4.22 -10.22
N PHE A 287 -6.94 3.01 -9.82
CA PHE A 287 -6.46 1.93 -10.67
C PHE A 287 -7.51 1.48 -11.69
N ARG A 288 -8.77 1.33 -11.25
CA ARG A 288 -9.90 0.95 -12.09
C ARG A 288 -10.12 1.94 -13.23
N GLY A 289 -10.03 3.23 -12.94
CA GLY A 289 -10.24 4.29 -13.91
C GLY A 289 -9.03 4.51 -14.81
N LEU A 290 -7.82 4.25 -14.33
CA LEU A 290 -6.58 4.44 -15.07
C LEU A 290 -6.27 3.29 -16.01
N ASP A 291 -6.40 2.04 -15.57
CA ASP A 291 -6.27 0.86 -16.41
C ASP A 291 -6.76 -0.42 -15.71
N ASN A 292 -8.07 -0.63 -15.66
CA ASN A 292 -8.67 -1.75 -14.92
C ASN A 292 -8.10 -3.13 -15.30
N ALA A 293 -7.90 -3.38 -16.59
CA ALA A 293 -7.48 -4.69 -17.10
C ALA A 293 -6.00 -4.98 -16.82
N SER A 294 -5.17 -3.95 -16.65
CA SER A 294 -3.77 -4.11 -16.25
C SER A 294 -3.62 -4.23 -14.73
N TYR A 295 -4.31 -3.40 -13.95
CA TYR A 295 -4.12 -3.35 -12.49
C TYR A 295 -4.72 -4.52 -11.72
N TYR A 296 -5.83 -5.09 -12.20
CA TYR A 296 -6.54 -6.13 -11.47
C TYR A 296 -6.55 -7.47 -12.19
N ARG A 297 -6.56 -8.55 -11.42
CA ARG A 297 -6.82 -9.90 -11.94
C ARG A 297 -8.31 -10.03 -12.22
N LEU A 298 -8.65 -10.31 -13.48
CA LEU A 298 -10.03 -10.48 -13.94
C LEU A 298 -10.33 -11.96 -14.16
N GLN A 299 -11.59 -12.36 -14.00
CA GLN A 299 -12.00 -13.76 -14.18
C GLN A 299 -11.86 -14.19 -15.66
N GLN A 300 -11.22 -15.33 -15.90
CA GLN A 300 -11.15 -15.92 -17.24
C GLN A 300 -12.55 -16.25 -17.77
N GLY A 301 -12.84 -15.90 -19.02
CA GLY A 301 -14.18 -16.06 -19.61
C GLY A 301 -15.25 -15.11 -19.07
N GLY A 302 -14.88 -14.16 -18.19
CA GLY A 302 -15.80 -13.23 -17.53
C GLY A 302 -15.12 -11.98 -17.01
N ALA A 303 -14.39 -11.27 -17.89
CA ALA A 303 -13.52 -10.14 -17.54
C ALA A 303 -14.25 -8.95 -16.85
N ARG A 304 -15.58 -8.96 -16.83
CA ARG A 304 -16.39 -8.05 -16.00
C ARG A 304 -16.13 -8.18 -14.52
N ARG A 305 -15.82 -9.38 -14.04
CA ARG A 305 -15.67 -9.72 -12.63
C ARG A 305 -14.21 -9.87 -12.26
N TYR A 306 -13.93 -9.65 -10.99
CA TYR A 306 -12.60 -9.66 -10.40
C TYR A 306 -12.31 -11.05 -9.81
N VAL A 307 -11.06 -11.46 -9.86
CA VAL A 307 -10.57 -12.55 -9.00
C VAL A 307 -10.49 -12.01 -7.57
N ASN A 308 -11.00 -12.78 -6.61
CA ASN A 308 -11.11 -12.37 -5.22
C ASN A 308 -10.44 -13.38 -4.29
N ASP A 309 -9.15 -13.63 -4.51
CA ASP A 309 -8.34 -14.52 -3.67
C ASP A 309 -8.05 -13.89 -2.29
N THR A 310 -8.36 -12.60 -2.12
CA THR A 310 -8.14 -11.81 -0.90
C THR A 310 -9.37 -11.75 0.00
N GLY A 311 -10.56 -11.94 -0.56
CA GLY A 311 -11.84 -11.74 0.14
C GLY A 311 -12.32 -10.28 0.17
N CYS A 312 -11.52 -9.34 -0.32
CA CYS A 312 -11.79 -7.90 -0.27
C CYS A 312 -12.46 -7.35 -1.55
N GLY A 313 -12.82 -8.23 -2.49
CA GLY A 313 -13.54 -7.91 -3.72
C GLY A 313 -12.66 -7.82 -4.97
N ASN A 314 -11.36 -7.59 -4.83
CA ASN A 314 -10.39 -7.59 -5.92
C ASN A 314 -9.04 -8.19 -5.49
N THR A 315 -8.25 -8.56 -6.48
CA THR A 315 -6.85 -8.97 -6.34
C THR A 315 -6.00 -8.16 -7.31
N LEU A 316 -4.95 -7.51 -6.83
CA LEU A 316 -4.01 -6.75 -7.64
C LEU A 316 -3.19 -7.70 -8.54
N ASN A 317 -2.92 -7.30 -9.78
CA ASN A 317 -2.23 -8.15 -10.77
C ASN A 317 -0.71 -7.97 -10.74
N THR A 318 -0.04 -8.54 -9.74
CA THR A 318 1.43 -8.51 -9.63
C THR A 318 2.15 -9.30 -10.74
N GLY A 319 1.44 -10.10 -11.55
CA GLY A 319 1.99 -10.69 -12.77
C GLY A 319 2.15 -9.67 -13.91
N HIS A 320 1.50 -8.51 -13.84
CA HIS A 320 1.68 -7.44 -14.82
C HIS A 320 2.91 -6.57 -14.49
N PRO A 321 3.84 -6.34 -15.44
CA PRO A 321 5.14 -5.72 -15.14
C PRO A 321 5.05 -4.31 -14.56
N PHE A 322 4.09 -3.49 -14.98
CA PHE A 322 3.91 -2.14 -14.42
C PHE A 322 3.28 -2.13 -13.03
N VAL A 323 2.49 -3.16 -12.69
CA VAL A 323 1.89 -3.31 -11.35
C VAL A 323 2.93 -3.84 -10.38
N LEU A 324 3.68 -4.87 -10.81
CA LEU A 324 4.86 -5.35 -10.09
C LEU A 324 5.84 -4.21 -9.81
N ARG A 325 6.17 -3.43 -10.84
CA ARG A 325 7.04 -2.28 -10.71
C ARG A 325 6.52 -1.27 -9.68
N MET A 326 5.23 -0.95 -9.70
CA MET A 326 4.63 -0.05 -8.72
C MET A 326 4.76 -0.54 -7.29
N VAL A 327 4.54 -1.84 -7.04
CA VAL A 327 4.73 -2.45 -5.73
C VAL A 327 6.20 -2.33 -5.30
N LEU A 328 7.14 -2.66 -6.18
CA LEU A 328 8.58 -2.56 -5.89
C LEU A 328 9.04 -1.11 -5.68
N ASP A 329 8.55 -0.17 -6.49
CA ASP A 329 8.83 1.26 -6.34
C ASP A 329 8.29 1.79 -5.00
N SER A 330 7.12 1.32 -4.57
CA SER A 330 6.56 1.65 -3.26
C SER A 330 7.40 1.10 -2.11
N LEU A 331 7.80 -0.17 -2.18
CA LEU A 331 8.69 -0.77 -1.17
C LEU A 331 10.02 -0.01 -1.09
N ARG A 332 10.66 0.29 -2.24
CA ARG A 332 11.89 1.09 -2.28
C ARG A 332 11.68 2.48 -1.70
N TRP A 333 10.54 3.10 -1.98
CA TRP A 333 10.18 4.40 -1.42
C TRP A 333 10.12 4.37 0.10
N TRP A 334 9.46 3.39 0.71
CA TRP A 334 9.40 3.28 2.17
C TRP A 334 10.77 3.03 2.81
N VAL A 335 11.60 2.19 2.19
CA VAL A 335 12.97 1.96 2.67
C VAL A 335 13.82 3.22 2.55
N GLN A 336 13.84 3.86 1.39
CA GLN A 336 14.76 4.96 1.11
C GLN A 336 14.27 6.29 1.69
N ALA A 337 12.99 6.62 1.58
CA ALA A 337 12.46 7.91 2.04
C ALA A 337 12.23 7.95 3.55
N TYR A 338 11.76 6.84 4.14
CA TYR A 338 11.38 6.78 5.56
C TYR A 338 12.37 6.00 6.43
N GLY A 339 13.20 5.13 5.85
CA GLY A 339 14.15 4.30 6.61
C GLY A 339 13.54 3.00 7.12
N VAL A 340 12.42 2.53 6.55
CA VAL A 340 11.75 1.30 6.97
C VAL A 340 12.70 0.10 6.90
N ASP A 341 12.65 -0.76 7.93
CA ASP A 341 13.59 -1.86 8.12
C ASP A 341 13.17 -3.19 7.53
N GLY A 342 11.90 -3.30 7.16
CA GLY A 342 11.31 -4.48 6.57
C GLY A 342 9.80 -4.37 6.44
N PHE A 343 9.21 -5.44 5.93
CA PHE A 343 7.80 -5.51 5.60
C PHE A 343 7.21 -6.83 6.04
N ARG A 344 6.01 -6.77 6.64
CA ARG A 344 5.12 -7.91 6.80
C ARG A 344 4.03 -7.81 5.74
N PHE A 345 4.00 -8.77 4.83
CA PHE A 345 3.07 -8.79 3.70
C PHE A 345 1.78 -9.50 4.10
N ASP A 346 0.70 -8.72 4.17
CA ASP A 346 -0.66 -9.24 4.30
C ASP A 346 -1.03 -10.12 3.10
N LEU A 347 -1.66 -11.27 3.39
CA LEU A 347 -2.06 -12.28 2.42
C LEU A 347 -1.02 -12.50 1.32
N ALA A 348 0.24 -12.72 1.71
CA ALA A 348 1.39 -12.68 0.82
C ALA A 348 1.29 -13.67 -0.33
N THR A 349 0.58 -14.78 -0.15
CA THR A 349 0.34 -15.77 -1.21
C THR A 349 -0.27 -15.11 -2.45
N ALA A 350 -1.22 -14.18 -2.27
CA ALA A 350 -1.91 -13.53 -3.38
C ALA A 350 -0.96 -12.72 -4.29
N LEU A 351 0.13 -12.18 -3.72
CA LEU A 351 1.16 -11.44 -4.46
C LEU A 351 2.08 -12.35 -5.29
N ALA A 352 2.25 -13.59 -4.82
CA ALA A 352 3.10 -14.61 -5.44
C ALA A 352 2.30 -15.57 -6.33
N ARG A 353 1.07 -15.21 -6.70
CA ARG A 353 0.26 -15.97 -7.66
C ARG A 353 0.56 -15.56 -9.09
N GLU A 354 0.91 -16.55 -9.90
CA GLU A 354 0.93 -16.48 -11.36
C GLU A 354 -0.41 -16.99 -11.94
N GLU A 355 -0.48 -17.20 -13.26
CA GLU A 355 -1.66 -17.73 -13.93
C GLU A 355 -2.10 -19.11 -13.37
N HIS A 356 -1.15 -19.94 -12.96
CA HIS A 356 -1.38 -21.31 -12.49
C HIS A 356 -1.46 -21.45 -10.95
N GLY A 357 -1.43 -20.33 -10.21
CA GLY A 357 -1.44 -20.31 -8.74
C GLY A 357 -0.14 -19.81 -8.15
N PHE A 358 0.09 -20.09 -6.86
CA PHE A 358 1.31 -19.68 -6.16
C PHE A 358 2.56 -20.32 -6.79
N ASP A 359 3.56 -19.48 -7.08
CA ASP A 359 4.86 -19.90 -7.59
C ASP A 359 5.98 -19.26 -6.75
N CYS A 360 6.80 -20.08 -6.11
CA CYS A 360 7.94 -19.62 -5.30
C CYS A 360 9.09 -19.04 -6.14
N HIS A 361 9.04 -19.20 -7.46
CA HIS A 361 9.92 -18.61 -8.48
C HIS A 361 9.15 -17.60 -9.36
N GLY A 362 7.97 -17.15 -8.91
CA GLY A 362 7.18 -16.15 -9.61
C GLY A 362 7.85 -14.78 -9.66
N GLY A 363 7.41 -13.94 -10.61
CA GLY A 363 8.06 -12.66 -10.93
C GLY A 363 8.15 -11.71 -9.74
N PHE A 364 7.15 -11.73 -8.86
CA PHE A 364 7.14 -10.93 -7.64
C PHE A 364 8.28 -11.28 -6.67
N LEU A 365 8.45 -12.57 -6.38
CA LEU A 365 9.46 -13.04 -5.42
C LEU A 365 10.87 -12.91 -5.99
N ASP A 366 11.06 -13.23 -7.26
CA ASP A 366 12.35 -13.09 -7.94
C ASP A 366 12.79 -11.62 -7.99
N ALA A 367 11.87 -10.71 -8.36
CA ALA A 367 12.19 -9.29 -8.44
C ALA A 367 12.55 -8.67 -7.08
N LEU A 368 11.90 -9.10 -6.00
CA LEU A 368 12.24 -8.69 -4.63
C LEU A 368 13.62 -9.18 -4.21
N ARG A 369 13.93 -10.45 -4.46
CA ARG A 369 15.18 -11.08 -3.99
C ARG A 369 16.42 -10.56 -4.70
N GLN A 370 16.30 -10.16 -5.97
CA GLN A 370 17.42 -9.58 -6.73
C GLN A 370 17.58 -8.07 -6.52
N ASP A 371 16.59 -7.38 -5.93
CA ASP A 371 16.62 -5.93 -5.82
C ASP A 371 17.68 -5.47 -4.80
N PRO A 372 18.64 -4.59 -5.19
CA PRO A 372 19.73 -4.17 -4.29
C PRO A 372 19.30 -3.42 -3.03
N VAL A 373 18.11 -2.83 -3.00
CA VAL A 373 17.57 -2.12 -1.84
C VAL A 373 16.75 -3.07 -0.97
N LEU A 374 15.89 -3.88 -1.60
CA LEU A 374 14.92 -4.73 -0.89
C LEU A 374 15.53 -6.05 -0.41
N ALA A 375 16.63 -6.51 -1.00
CA ALA A 375 17.37 -7.66 -0.50
C ALA A 375 18.04 -7.41 0.87
N GLU A 376 18.19 -6.15 1.30
CA GLU A 376 18.79 -5.78 2.59
C GLU A 376 17.79 -5.61 3.74
N VAL A 377 16.48 -5.79 3.50
CA VAL A 377 15.44 -5.57 4.53
C VAL A 377 14.79 -6.88 4.97
N LYS A 378 14.12 -6.86 6.14
CA LYS A 378 13.37 -8.03 6.61
C LYS A 378 12.11 -8.23 5.77
N LEU A 379 11.88 -9.44 5.29
CA LEU A 379 10.68 -9.80 4.53
C LEU A 379 9.92 -10.88 5.31
N ILE A 380 8.72 -10.56 5.79
CA ILE A 380 7.84 -11.46 6.53
C ILE A 380 6.58 -11.68 5.70
N ALA A 381 6.20 -12.92 5.44
CA ALA A 381 4.96 -13.25 4.75
C ALA A 381 3.88 -13.69 5.74
N GLU A 382 2.63 -13.30 5.49
CA GLU A 382 1.47 -14.11 5.84
C GLU A 382 1.30 -15.19 4.74
N PRO A 383 1.72 -16.44 4.97
CA PRO A 383 1.90 -17.42 3.91
C PRO A 383 0.59 -18.11 3.54
N TRP A 384 -0.51 -17.35 3.49
CA TRP A 384 -1.79 -17.82 3.02
C TRP A 384 -2.60 -16.71 2.35
N ASP A 385 -3.58 -17.12 1.56
CA ASP A 385 -4.72 -16.31 1.18
C ASP A 385 -5.98 -17.20 1.18
N ILE A 386 -7.15 -16.64 0.85
CA ILE A 386 -8.42 -17.39 0.86
C ILE A 386 -8.74 -18.07 -0.47
N GLY A 387 -7.90 -17.87 -1.50
CA GLY A 387 -8.08 -18.44 -2.83
C GLY A 387 -7.76 -19.94 -2.86
N PRO A 388 -8.17 -20.67 -3.92
CA PRO A 388 -7.83 -22.08 -4.09
C PRO A 388 -6.30 -22.29 -4.03
N GLY A 389 -5.87 -23.26 -3.21
CA GLY A 389 -4.44 -23.54 -2.98
C GLY A 389 -3.69 -22.41 -2.27
N GLY A 390 -4.40 -21.60 -1.48
CA GLY A 390 -3.87 -20.40 -0.82
C GLY A 390 -2.93 -20.67 0.35
N TYR A 391 -3.09 -21.78 1.07
CA TYR A 391 -2.23 -22.09 2.22
C TYR A 391 -0.84 -22.57 1.79
N ARG A 392 0.21 -21.79 2.11
CA ARG A 392 1.58 -21.95 1.64
C ARG A 392 2.63 -21.81 2.74
N LEU A 393 2.29 -22.14 3.99
CA LEU A 393 3.24 -22.18 5.10
C LEU A 393 4.45 -23.07 4.77
N GLY A 394 5.66 -22.51 4.89
CA GLY A 394 6.93 -23.12 4.50
C GLY A 394 7.27 -23.00 3.01
N GLY A 395 6.35 -22.48 2.20
CA GLY A 395 6.46 -22.41 0.74
C GLY A 395 7.20 -21.19 0.20
N PHE A 396 7.48 -20.18 1.03
CA PHE A 396 8.20 -18.97 0.58
C PHE A 396 9.72 -19.21 0.56
N PRO A 397 10.43 -18.68 -0.46
CA PRO A 397 11.88 -18.85 -0.56
C PRO A 397 12.63 -17.96 0.42
N ALA A 398 13.87 -18.33 0.76
CA ALA A 398 14.78 -17.41 1.44
C ALA A 398 14.96 -16.11 0.61
N PRO A 399 14.92 -14.92 1.22
CA PRO A 399 15.11 -14.66 2.66
C PRO A 399 13.81 -14.46 3.45
N PHE A 400 12.64 -14.88 2.95
CA PHE A 400 11.39 -14.67 3.68
C PHE A 400 11.32 -15.47 4.99
N ALA A 401 10.95 -14.77 6.05
CA ALA A 401 10.32 -15.36 7.22
C ALA A 401 8.80 -15.42 7.01
N GLU A 402 8.12 -16.26 7.79
CA GLU A 402 6.69 -16.50 7.65
C GLU A 402 6.03 -16.53 9.02
N TRP A 403 4.87 -15.90 9.14
CA TRP A 403 3.99 -16.07 10.29
C TRP A 403 3.60 -17.54 10.43
N ASN A 404 3.96 -18.15 11.56
CA ASN A 404 3.71 -19.57 11.81
C ASN A 404 2.40 -19.78 12.59
N ASP A 405 1.28 -19.79 11.87
CA ASP A 405 -0.03 -20.10 12.46
C ASP A 405 -0.11 -21.53 13.03
N ALA A 406 0.66 -22.47 12.49
CA ALA A 406 0.79 -23.81 13.07
C ALA A 406 1.43 -23.79 14.47
N PHE A 407 2.40 -22.91 14.73
CA PHE A 407 2.93 -22.66 16.08
C PHE A 407 1.84 -22.08 16.98
N ARG A 408 1.17 -21.00 16.52
CA ARG A 408 0.08 -20.34 17.26
C ARG A 408 -0.98 -21.35 17.70
N ASP A 409 -1.44 -22.19 16.78
CA ASP A 409 -2.51 -23.15 17.03
C ASP A 409 -2.03 -24.29 17.94
N ALA A 410 -0.83 -24.84 17.70
CA ALA A 410 -0.29 -25.90 18.55
C ALA A 410 -0.07 -25.44 20.00
N ALA A 411 0.50 -24.25 20.19
CA ALA A 411 0.70 -23.65 21.52
C ALA A 411 -0.64 -23.44 22.23
N ARG A 412 -1.64 -22.89 21.54
CA ARG A 412 -2.99 -22.70 22.10
C ARG A 412 -3.65 -24.03 22.48
N LYS A 413 -3.60 -25.03 21.60
CA LYS A 413 -4.16 -26.38 21.86
C LYS A 413 -3.51 -27.03 23.09
N PHE A 414 -2.19 -26.92 23.21
CA PHE A 414 -1.45 -27.43 24.37
C PHE A 414 -1.90 -26.78 25.68
N TRP A 415 -1.93 -25.44 25.73
CA TRP A 415 -2.34 -24.72 26.95
C TRP A 415 -3.84 -24.82 27.24
N ARG A 416 -4.68 -25.05 26.22
CA ARG A 416 -6.10 -25.42 26.37
C ARG A 416 -6.30 -26.86 26.84
N ARG A 417 -5.22 -27.64 26.98
CA ARG A 417 -5.20 -29.03 27.46
C ARG A 417 -5.93 -30.01 26.53
N GLU A 418 -5.81 -29.81 25.22
CA GLU A 418 -6.32 -30.79 24.27
C GLU A 418 -5.54 -32.11 24.31
N PRO A 419 -6.19 -33.27 24.10
CA PRO A 419 -5.52 -34.55 24.03
C PRO A 419 -4.42 -34.56 22.95
N HIS A 420 -3.29 -35.19 23.26
CA HIS A 420 -2.14 -35.36 22.36
C HIS A 420 -1.45 -34.06 21.86
N ALA A 421 -1.77 -32.89 22.42
CA ALA A 421 -1.22 -31.61 21.96
C ALA A 421 0.29 -31.41 22.21
N ALA A 422 0.89 -32.16 23.14
CA ALA A 422 2.31 -32.04 23.49
C ALA A 422 3.26 -32.37 22.33
N GLN A 423 2.89 -33.35 21.49
CA GLN A 423 3.69 -33.74 20.33
C GLN A 423 3.75 -32.62 19.30
N GLY A 424 2.59 -31.99 19.02
CA GLY A 424 2.52 -30.83 18.13
C GLY A 424 3.36 -29.67 18.65
N LEU A 425 3.32 -29.36 19.94
CA LEU A 425 4.13 -28.27 20.50
C LEU A 425 5.64 -28.53 20.42
N ALA A 426 6.10 -29.77 20.64
CA ALA A 426 7.52 -30.10 20.62
C ALA A 426 8.20 -29.76 19.28
N GLU A 427 7.55 -30.08 18.15
CA GLU A 427 8.03 -29.71 16.81
C GLU A 427 8.12 -28.19 16.63
N ARG A 428 7.13 -27.45 17.15
CA ARG A 428 7.01 -26.00 17.00
C ARG A 428 8.05 -25.25 17.84
N LEU A 429 8.38 -25.75 19.04
CA LEU A 429 9.43 -25.19 19.89
C LEU A 429 10.84 -25.29 19.28
N LEU A 430 11.06 -26.26 18.39
CA LEU A 430 12.33 -26.43 17.67
C LEU A 430 12.36 -25.68 16.34
N GLY A 431 11.57 -24.61 16.21
CA GLY A 431 11.55 -23.76 15.02
C GLY A 431 10.83 -24.39 13.82
N SER A 432 9.98 -25.40 14.04
CA SER A 432 9.20 -26.03 12.97
C SER A 432 10.05 -26.57 11.82
N ALA A 433 11.16 -27.25 12.13
CA ALA A 433 12.13 -27.74 11.16
C ALA A 433 11.52 -28.54 10.00
N GLY A 434 10.46 -29.33 10.23
CA GLY A 434 9.77 -30.06 9.16
C GLY A 434 9.17 -29.18 8.06
N LEU A 435 8.94 -27.89 8.33
CA LEU A 435 8.45 -26.90 7.37
C LEU A 435 9.57 -26.00 6.82
N PHE A 436 10.54 -25.64 7.67
CA PHE A 436 11.50 -24.58 7.37
C PHE A 436 12.95 -25.04 7.20
N ASP A 437 13.32 -26.25 7.59
CA ASP A 437 14.70 -26.77 7.48
C ASP A 437 14.96 -27.31 6.07
N GLY A 438 14.93 -26.41 5.09
CA GLY A 438 15.11 -26.72 3.68
C GLY A 438 15.60 -25.50 2.90
N ALA A 439 16.31 -25.73 1.79
CA ALA A 439 16.79 -24.69 0.88
C ALA A 439 17.60 -23.55 1.56
N GLY A 440 18.34 -23.87 2.63
CA GLY A 440 19.19 -22.91 3.36
C GLY A 440 18.45 -21.96 4.30
N ARG A 441 17.13 -22.15 4.50
CA ARG A 441 16.34 -21.41 5.48
C ARG A 441 16.77 -21.79 6.90
N ARG A 442 16.64 -20.84 7.82
CA ARG A 442 17.04 -20.97 9.23
C ARG A 442 15.82 -21.05 10.14
N ALA A 443 16.03 -21.41 11.40
CA ALA A 443 14.93 -21.48 12.40
C ALA A 443 14.16 -20.16 12.54
N TRP A 444 14.81 -19.01 12.36
CA TRP A 444 14.16 -17.69 12.38
C TRP A 444 13.19 -17.46 11.21
N SER A 445 13.13 -18.37 10.23
CA SER A 445 12.12 -18.29 9.15
C SER A 445 10.70 -18.53 9.68
N SER A 446 10.57 -19.13 10.86
CA SER A 446 9.33 -19.24 11.62
C SER A 446 9.21 -18.05 12.57
N VAL A 447 8.29 -17.13 12.31
CA VAL A 447 8.01 -15.94 13.14
C VAL A 447 6.66 -16.06 13.83
#